data_AF-A0A6N3G3Q7-F1
#
_entry.id   AF-A0A6N3G3Q7-F1
#
_cell.length_a   1.000
_cell.length_b   1.000
_cell.length_c   1.000
_cell.angle_alpha   90.00
_cell.angle_beta   90.00
_cell.angle_gamma   90.00
#
_symmetry.space_group_name_H-M   'P 1'
#
loop_
_entity.id
_entity.type
_entity.pdbx_description
1 polymer ?
#
loop_
_entity_poly.entity_id
_entity_poly.type
_entity_poly.pdbx_seq_one_letter_code
_entity_poly.pdbx_strand_id
1 'polypeptide(L)'
;MNASSFVSPPQLLALARELELPSCVCEQLVQTAVPALLDACAAQCMALTAPDTAFPAWKHLEAQFSGRDPDGMQILALYLAAACRTREKYRMMCIPDEIFRDTMGCFSRFLREAKARSGRFIFDRAFWAWRHLACRLFRLGTLEFEYRAAGADEPLPSGIGPGTPVLSVHIPSDARLSDDALPGSYGQADEFFALHGPALCKSGMPRAVLCGTWLLSPALRALLSPDSGISRFGRDYNIYAADTDSESFYLWLFGGKKPLALLPRQTSLQRAVAAHLEQGGYIGSGYGIKK
;
A
#
# COMPACT_ATOMS: atom_id res chain seq x y z
N MET A 1 12.39 32.01 21.29
CA MET A 1 11.12 31.67 20.63
C MET A 1 11.18 30.20 20.28
N ASN A 2 10.51 29.34 21.05
CA ASN A 2 10.50 27.91 20.78
C ASN A 2 9.75 27.70 19.47
N ALA A 3 10.45 27.23 18.43
CA ALA A 3 9.80 26.68 17.26
C ALA A 3 8.84 25.59 17.76
N SER A 4 7.54 25.76 17.50
CA SER A 4 6.56 24.71 17.79
C SER A 4 6.97 23.47 17.00
N SER A 5 7.48 22.43 17.69
CA SER A 5 7.93 21.20 17.06
C SER A 5 6.80 20.62 16.19
N PHE A 6 7.13 20.20 14.97
CA PHE A 6 6.17 19.67 14.01
C PHE A 6 5.34 18.51 14.58
N VAL A 7 5.90 17.63 15.39
CA VAL A 7 5.22 16.63 16.22
C VAL A 7 6.14 16.32 17.39
N SER A 8 5.61 16.11 18.61
CA SER A 8 6.47 15.74 19.74
C SER A 8 6.79 14.23 19.73
N PRO A 9 7.99 13.81 20.18
CA PRO A 9 8.32 12.38 20.27
C PRO A 9 7.29 11.54 21.04
N PRO A 10 6.71 12.02 22.17
CA PRO A 10 5.65 11.28 22.85
C PRO A 10 4.38 11.06 22.01
N GLN A 11 3.97 12.03 21.19
CA GLN A 11 2.81 11.90 20.29
C GLN A 11 3.07 10.81 19.24
N LEU A 12 4.25 10.82 18.63
CA LEU A 12 4.68 9.80 17.66
C LEU A 12 4.68 8.41 18.29
N LEU A 13 5.25 8.27 19.49
CA LEU A 13 5.33 6.98 20.19
C LEU A 13 3.95 6.47 20.65
N ALA A 14 3.03 7.38 21.01
CA ALA A 14 1.65 7.00 21.28
C ALA A 14 0.98 6.43 20.04
N LEU A 15 1.14 7.07 18.88
CA LEU A 15 0.62 6.57 17.61
C LEU A 15 1.26 5.22 17.24
N ALA A 16 2.57 5.06 17.41
CA ALA A 16 3.25 3.80 17.13
C ALA A 16 2.65 2.61 17.92
N ARG A 17 2.32 2.83 19.20
CA ARG A 17 1.67 1.81 20.04
C ARG A 17 0.22 1.56 19.63
N GLU A 18 -0.52 2.61 19.29
CA GLU A 18 -1.91 2.50 18.80
C GLU A 18 -1.99 1.69 17.51
N LEU A 19 -1.02 1.86 16.60
CA LEU A 19 -0.91 1.09 15.35
C LEU A 19 -0.27 -0.29 15.56
N GLU A 20 -0.09 -0.71 16.82
CA GLU A 20 0.45 -2.01 17.19
C GLU A 20 1.81 -2.31 16.57
N LEU A 21 2.71 -1.31 16.50
CA LEU A 21 4.09 -1.58 16.11
C LEU A 21 4.74 -2.55 17.13
N PRO A 22 5.63 -3.46 16.67
CA PRO A 22 6.34 -4.37 17.56
C PRO A 22 7.07 -3.62 18.70
N SER A 23 7.05 -4.17 19.92
CA SER A 23 7.61 -3.50 21.11
C SER A 23 9.08 -3.07 20.94
N CYS A 24 9.92 -3.94 20.38
CA CYS A 24 11.32 -3.62 20.10
C CYS A 24 11.49 -2.50 19.08
N VAL A 25 10.56 -2.34 18.13
CA VAL A 25 10.55 -1.20 17.21
C VAL A 25 10.17 0.08 17.96
N CYS A 26 9.16 0.01 18.84
CA CYS A 26 8.82 1.15 19.69
C CYS A 26 9.99 1.59 20.58
N GLU A 27 10.74 0.66 21.17
CA GLU A 27 11.94 0.93 21.96
C GLU A 27 13.03 1.62 21.12
N GLN A 28 13.26 1.13 19.89
CA GLN A 28 14.19 1.77 18.96
C GLN A 28 13.73 3.17 18.53
N LEU A 29 12.43 3.38 18.38
CA LEU A 29 11.87 4.70 18.06
C LEU A 29 12.06 5.70 19.19
N VAL A 30 12.12 5.29 20.46
CA VAL A 30 12.44 6.21 21.58
C VAL A 30 13.80 6.87 21.38
N GLN A 31 14.78 6.12 20.86
CA GLN A 31 16.14 6.62 20.59
C GLN A 31 16.22 7.39 19.27
N THR A 32 15.36 7.06 18.31
CA THR A 32 15.44 7.55 16.93
C THR A 32 14.62 8.82 16.71
N ALA A 33 13.42 8.91 17.30
CA ALA A 33 12.48 10.01 17.13
C ALA A 33 12.87 11.24 17.95
N VAL A 34 14.12 11.71 17.84
CA VAL A 34 14.62 12.87 18.58
C VAL A 34 14.15 14.18 17.96
N PRO A 35 13.95 15.26 18.74
CA PRO A 35 13.51 16.56 18.21
C PRO A 35 14.37 17.08 17.06
N ALA A 36 15.69 16.91 17.14
CA ALA A 36 16.60 17.35 16.08
C ALA A 36 16.30 16.71 14.70
N LEU A 37 15.93 15.42 14.67
CA LEU A 37 15.53 14.73 13.43
C LEU A 37 14.18 15.27 12.92
N LEU A 38 13.21 15.38 13.82
CA LEU A 38 11.85 15.81 13.48
C LEU A 38 11.83 17.26 12.98
N ASP A 39 12.60 18.14 13.60
CA ASP A 39 12.70 19.55 13.22
C ASP A 39 13.47 19.71 11.90
N ALA A 40 14.56 18.97 11.70
CA ALA A 40 15.34 19.01 10.46
C ALA A 40 14.54 18.55 9.22
N CYS A 41 13.56 17.67 9.41
CA CYS A 41 12.74 17.10 8.33
C CYS A 41 11.26 17.53 8.40
N ALA A 42 10.93 18.55 9.19
CA ALA A 42 9.55 18.99 9.41
C ALA A 42 8.84 19.39 8.10
N ALA A 43 9.54 20.10 7.21
CA ALA A 43 8.99 20.51 5.92
C ALA A 43 8.64 19.32 5.03
N GLN A 44 9.52 18.32 4.96
CA GLN A 44 9.30 17.09 4.22
C GLN A 44 8.16 16.27 4.83
N CYS A 45 8.09 16.17 6.16
CA CYS A 45 6.99 15.49 6.84
C CYS A 45 5.65 16.16 6.54
N MET A 46 5.61 17.50 6.55
CA MET A 46 4.41 18.23 6.18
C MET A 46 4.01 17.96 4.72
N ALA A 47 4.98 18.01 3.82
CA ALA A 47 4.79 17.77 2.39
C ALA A 47 4.32 16.34 2.08
N LEU A 48 4.70 15.33 2.89
CA LEU A 48 4.20 13.94 2.77
C LEU A 48 2.69 13.82 2.98
N THR A 49 2.06 14.78 3.66
CA THR A 49 0.63 14.69 3.99
C THR A 49 -0.29 15.25 2.90
N ALA A 50 0.23 15.72 1.76
CA ALA A 50 -0.56 16.34 0.71
C ALA A 50 -0.34 15.65 -0.66
N PRO A 51 -1.41 15.39 -1.43
CA PRO A 51 -1.33 14.64 -2.69
C PRO A 51 -0.32 15.18 -3.70
N ASP A 52 -0.17 16.50 -3.76
CA ASP A 52 0.60 17.21 -4.79
C ASP A 52 2.09 17.32 -4.44
N THR A 53 2.45 17.15 -3.17
CA THR A 53 3.83 17.32 -2.66
C THR A 53 4.45 16.05 -2.09
N ALA A 54 3.66 15.01 -1.84
CA ALA A 54 4.12 13.82 -1.13
C ALA A 54 5.17 13.00 -1.91
N PHE A 55 5.00 12.85 -3.22
CA PHE A 55 5.96 12.09 -4.04
C PHE A 55 7.35 12.75 -4.08
N PRO A 56 7.49 14.06 -4.38
CA PRO A 56 8.77 14.75 -4.24
C PRO A 56 9.36 14.70 -2.82
N ALA A 57 8.52 14.82 -1.78
CA ALA A 57 8.96 14.75 -0.39
C ALA A 57 9.53 13.37 -0.03
N TRP A 58 8.86 12.29 -0.45
CA TRP A 58 9.40 10.93 -0.31
C TRP A 58 10.73 10.80 -1.05
N LYS A 59 10.84 11.24 -2.31
CA LYS A 59 12.09 11.17 -3.07
C LYS A 59 13.24 11.91 -2.40
N HIS A 60 12.96 13.07 -1.82
CA HIS A 60 13.95 13.82 -1.05
C HIS A 60 14.44 13.04 0.18
N LEU A 61 13.52 12.49 0.97
CA LEU A 61 13.86 11.68 2.15
C LEU A 61 14.61 10.40 1.76
N GLU A 62 14.18 9.72 0.70
CA GLU A 62 14.88 8.54 0.16
C GLU A 62 16.34 8.87 -0.18
N ALA A 63 16.59 9.98 -0.89
CA ALA A 63 17.94 10.41 -1.23
C ALA A 63 18.77 10.80 0.01
N GLN A 64 18.16 11.48 0.98
CA GLN A 64 18.83 11.96 2.20
C GLN A 64 19.28 10.81 3.11
N PHE A 65 18.45 9.77 3.25
CA PHE A 65 18.68 8.65 4.17
C PHE A 65 19.25 7.39 3.51
N SER A 66 19.41 7.39 2.18
CA SER A 66 20.04 6.29 1.43
C SER A 66 21.42 5.94 2.00
N GLY A 67 21.60 4.68 2.40
CA GLY A 67 22.82 4.17 3.03
C GLY A 67 23.08 4.64 4.47
N ARG A 68 22.29 5.58 4.99
CA ARG A 68 22.41 6.15 6.35
C ARG A 68 21.37 5.62 7.33
N ASP A 69 20.30 5.01 6.82
CA ASP A 69 19.22 4.42 7.60
C ASP A 69 18.92 2.98 7.11
N PRO A 70 19.84 2.02 7.33
CA PRO A 70 19.77 0.69 6.71
C PRO A 70 18.51 -0.09 7.10
N ASP A 71 17.93 0.18 8.27
CA ASP A 71 16.70 -0.45 8.75
C ASP A 71 15.45 0.42 8.54
N GLY A 72 15.61 1.64 8.02
CA GLY A 72 14.50 2.56 7.74
C GLY A 72 13.85 3.16 8.99
N MET A 73 14.52 3.18 10.14
CA MET A 73 13.92 3.57 11.42
C MET A 73 13.80 5.08 11.58
N GLN A 74 14.75 5.84 11.01
CA GLN A 74 14.62 7.30 10.93
C GLN A 74 13.48 7.67 9.98
N ILE A 75 13.40 7.02 8.81
CA ILE A 75 12.28 7.23 7.88
C ILE A 75 10.95 6.85 8.53
N LEU A 76 10.88 5.73 9.25
CA LEU A 76 9.67 5.32 9.97
C LEU A 76 9.23 6.37 10.99
N ALA A 77 10.18 6.94 11.77
CA ALA A 77 9.88 8.01 12.71
C ALA A 77 9.28 9.23 11.99
N LEU A 78 9.88 9.67 10.88
CA LEU A 78 9.37 10.78 10.07
C LEU A 78 7.97 10.49 9.49
N TYR A 79 7.72 9.26 9.05
CA TYR A 79 6.43 8.84 8.51
C TYR A 79 5.35 8.78 9.60
N LEU A 80 5.69 8.32 10.81
CA LEU A 80 4.76 8.36 11.96
C LEU A 80 4.47 9.81 12.40
N ALA A 81 5.46 10.71 12.35
CA ALA A 81 5.23 12.14 12.57
C ALA A 81 4.27 12.72 11.51
N ALA A 82 4.49 12.40 10.23
CA ALA A 82 3.57 12.78 9.17
C ALA A 82 2.16 12.18 9.39
N ALA A 83 2.06 10.92 9.84
CA ALA A 83 0.78 10.26 10.12
C ALA A 83 -0.01 10.97 11.23
N CYS A 84 0.64 11.49 12.28
CA CYS A 84 -0.01 12.33 13.29
C CYS A 84 -0.70 13.55 12.66
N ARG A 85 -0.06 14.20 11.68
CA ARG A 85 -0.64 15.34 10.94
C ARG A 85 -1.69 14.92 9.92
N THR A 86 -1.51 13.76 9.29
CA THR A 86 -2.55 13.16 8.45
C THR A 86 -3.82 12.87 9.27
N ARG A 87 -3.71 12.42 10.52
CA ARG A 87 -4.88 12.22 11.40
C ARG A 87 -5.66 13.49 11.65
N GLU A 88 -4.99 14.64 11.79
CA GLU A 88 -5.65 15.95 11.91
C GLU A 88 -6.45 16.27 10.64
N LYS A 89 -5.91 15.94 9.46
CA LYS A 89 -6.65 16.09 8.19
C LYS A 89 -7.86 15.18 8.11
N TYR A 90 -7.76 13.93 8.56
CA TYR A 90 -8.91 13.02 8.65
C TYR A 90 -10.01 13.62 9.50
N ARG A 91 -9.67 14.17 10.68
CA ARG A 91 -10.63 14.85 11.56
C ARG A 91 -11.28 16.07 10.90
N MET A 92 -10.51 16.90 10.20
CA MET A 92 -11.05 18.07 9.47
C MET A 92 -12.00 17.68 8.33
N MET A 93 -11.77 16.53 7.69
CA MET A 93 -12.63 15.97 6.65
C MET A 93 -13.76 15.09 7.21
N CYS A 94 -13.89 15.01 8.54
CA CYS A 94 -14.83 14.15 9.25
C CYS A 94 -14.74 12.66 8.86
N ILE A 95 -13.55 12.20 8.43
CA ILE A 95 -13.30 10.78 8.15
C ILE A 95 -13.19 10.04 9.49
N PRO A 96 -13.91 8.92 9.67
CA PRO A 96 -13.84 8.11 10.88
C PRO A 96 -12.40 7.72 11.26
N ASP A 97 -12.09 7.81 12.55
CA ASP A 97 -10.78 7.47 13.08
C ASP A 97 -10.42 5.98 12.91
N GLU A 98 -11.42 5.12 12.77
CA GLU A 98 -11.25 3.71 12.41
C GLU A 98 -10.61 3.55 11.02
N ILE A 99 -11.06 4.31 10.01
CA ILE A 99 -10.44 4.30 8.68
C ILE A 99 -8.99 4.77 8.74
N PHE A 100 -8.68 5.75 9.60
CA PHE A 100 -7.29 6.16 9.85
C PHE A 100 -6.45 5.01 10.40
N ARG A 101 -6.93 4.32 11.45
CA ARG A 101 -6.21 3.19 12.05
C ARG A 101 -6.02 2.05 11.06
N ASP A 102 -7.06 1.70 10.31
CA ASP A 102 -7.01 0.63 9.31
C ASP A 102 -6.05 0.96 8.18
N THR A 103 -6.02 2.23 7.75
CA THR A 103 -5.13 2.72 6.69
C THR A 103 -3.68 2.76 7.19
N MET A 104 -3.42 3.34 8.37
CA MET A 104 -2.07 3.47 8.92
C MET A 104 -1.53 2.18 9.54
N GLY A 105 -2.37 1.17 9.75
CA GLY A 105 -1.96 -0.20 10.14
C GLY A 105 -0.98 -0.83 9.14
N CYS A 106 -0.85 -0.26 7.94
CA CYS A 106 0.19 -0.61 6.97
C CYS A 106 1.61 -0.56 7.56
N PHE A 107 1.91 0.37 8.49
CA PHE A 107 3.24 0.46 9.10
C PHE A 107 3.61 -0.81 9.87
N SER A 108 2.70 -1.30 10.72
CA SER A 108 2.93 -2.53 11.49
C SER A 108 2.95 -3.75 10.58
N ARG A 109 2.05 -3.80 9.59
CA ARG A 109 2.02 -4.88 8.58
C ARG A 109 3.35 -4.97 7.81
N PHE A 110 3.85 -3.86 7.28
CA PHE A 110 5.10 -3.84 6.52
C PHE A 110 6.32 -4.25 7.37
N LEU A 111 6.38 -3.83 8.62
CA LEU A 111 7.43 -4.26 9.55
C LEU A 111 7.40 -5.78 9.78
N ARG A 112 6.22 -6.36 9.98
CA ARG A 112 6.06 -7.82 10.17
C ARG A 112 6.40 -8.60 8.91
N GLU A 113 6.00 -8.11 7.73
CA GLU A 113 6.37 -8.70 6.44
C GLU A 113 7.89 -8.68 6.21
N ALA A 114 8.55 -7.55 6.50
CA ALA A 114 10.00 -7.43 6.40
C ALA A 114 10.71 -8.37 7.38
N LYS A 115 10.19 -8.52 8.60
CA LYS A 115 10.69 -9.48 9.60
C LYS A 115 10.54 -10.92 9.14
N ALA A 116 9.39 -11.28 8.56
CA ALA A 116 9.17 -12.62 8.02
C ALA A 116 10.13 -12.96 6.87
N ARG A 117 10.47 -11.97 6.03
CA ARG A 117 11.38 -12.15 4.89
C ARG A 117 12.86 -12.14 5.26
N SER A 118 13.27 -11.25 6.16
CA SER A 118 14.70 -10.95 6.42
C SER A 118 15.20 -11.37 7.80
N GLY A 119 14.30 -11.75 8.70
CA GLY A 119 14.62 -11.98 10.11
C GLY A 119 14.86 -10.68 10.90
N ARG A 120 14.68 -9.50 10.31
CA ARG A 120 14.85 -8.18 10.97
C ARG A 120 13.64 -7.28 10.73
N PHE A 121 13.32 -6.42 11.69
CA PHE A 121 12.34 -5.36 11.47
C PHE A 121 13.00 -4.25 10.65
N ILE A 122 12.51 -4.06 9.43
CA ILE A 122 13.01 -3.08 8.47
C ILE A 122 11.79 -2.35 7.90
N PHE A 123 11.85 -1.03 7.83
CA PHE A 123 10.84 -0.25 7.12
C PHE A 123 11.31 0.05 5.69
N ASP A 124 10.99 -0.86 4.75
CA ASP A 124 11.42 -0.80 3.35
C ASP A 124 10.27 -0.45 2.38
N ARG A 125 9.19 0.14 2.89
CA ARG A 125 7.98 0.47 2.12
C ARG A 125 7.65 1.96 2.08
N ALA A 126 8.63 2.82 2.34
CA ALA A 126 8.48 4.27 2.21
C ALA A 126 7.99 4.69 0.80
N PHE A 127 8.48 4.02 -0.25
CA PHE A 127 8.06 4.23 -1.65
C PHE A 127 6.56 4.00 -1.91
N TRP A 128 5.89 3.31 -0.99
CA TRP A 128 4.47 3.01 -1.04
C TRP A 128 3.67 3.86 -0.06
N ALA A 129 4.10 3.86 1.21
CA ALA A 129 3.36 4.40 2.36
C ALA A 129 3.09 5.92 2.30
N TRP A 130 3.82 6.66 1.46
CA TRP A 130 3.52 8.09 1.25
C TRP A 130 2.09 8.31 0.72
N ARG A 131 1.50 7.33 0.02
CA ARG A 131 0.10 7.41 -0.48
C ARG A 131 -0.92 7.44 0.66
N HIS A 132 -0.69 6.63 1.70
CA HIS A 132 -1.50 6.61 2.93
C HIS A 132 -1.43 7.95 3.64
N LEU A 133 -0.21 8.49 3.81
CA LEU A 133 0.02 9.80 4.43
C LEU A 133 -0.63 10.95 3.66
N ALA A 134 -0.60 10.88 2.33
CA ALA A 134 -1.10 11.93 1.46
C ALA A 134 -2.63 11.97 1.29
N CYS A 135 -3.38 11.13 2.03
CA CYS A 135 -4.83 10.97 1.84
C CYS A 135 -5.20 10.57 0.40
N ARG A 136 -4.32 9.81 -0.27
CA ARG A 136 -4.60 9.27 -1.61
C ARG A 136 -5.15 7.85 -1.53
N LEU A 137 -4.68 7.08 -0.57
CA LEU A 137 -5.02 5.67 -0.39
C LEU A 137 -5.65 5.45 0.98
N PHE A 138 -6.78 4.73 1.00
CA PHE A 138 -7.54 4.38 2.19
C PHE A 138 -7.78 2.87 2.24
N ARG A 139 -7.64 2.27 3.42
CA ARG A 139 -8.11 0.89 3.65
C ARG A 139 -9.59 0.94 4.02
N LEU A 140 -10.42 0.28 3.23
CA LEU A 140 -11.88 0.26 3.42
C LEU A 140 -12.33 -1.20 3.41
N GLY A 141 -12.53 -1.77 4.59
CA GLY A 141 -12.68 -3.21 4.77
C GLY A 141 -11.37 -3.94 4.47
N THR A 142 -11.42 -4.93 3.57
CA THR A 142 -10.25 -5.79 3.32
C THR A 142 -9.27 -5.24 2.27
N LEU A 143 -9.72 -4.35 1.38
CA LEU A 143 -8.93 -3.80 0.27
C LEU A 143 -8.50 -2.35 0.56
N GLU A 144 -7.54 -1.89 -0.23
CA GLU A 144 -7.07 -0.50 -0.24
C GLU A 144 -7.47 0.18 -1.55
N PHE A 145 -7.94 1.42 -1.47
CA PHE A 145 -8.43 2.20 -2.62
C PHE A 145 -7.64 3.50 -2.74
N GLU A 146 -6.93 3.66 -3.86
CA GLU A 146 -6.16 4.87 -4.17
C GLU A 146 -6.89 5.74 -5.20
N TYR A 147 -7.23 6.97 -4.83
CA TYR A 147 -7.68 7.97 -5.78
C TYR A 147 -6.48 8.54 -6.57
N ARG A 148 -6.50 8.35 -7.88
CA ARG A 148 -5.44 8.82 -8.79
C ARG A 148 -5.95 9.15 -10.18
N ALA A 149 -5.13 9.86 -10.93
CA ALA A 149 -5.34 10.07 -12.36
C ALA A 149 -4.68 8.93 -13.15
N ALA A 150 -5.42 8.29 -14.04
CA ALA A 150 -4.93 7.25 -14.94
C ALA A 150 -3.64 7.66 -15.65
N GLY A 151 -2.67 6.76 -15.72
CA GLY A 151 -1.32 7.02 -16.24
C GLY A 151 -1.30 7.05 -17.77
N ALA A 152 -0.35 7.78 -18.35
CA ALA A 152 -0.12 7.73 -19.79
C ALA A 152 0.59 6.44 -20.24
N ASP A 153 1.43 5.89 -19.36
CA ASP A 153 2.29 4.74 -19.64
C ASP A 153 1.75 3.41 -19.07
N GLU A 154 0.49 3.39 -18.62
CA GLU A 154 -0.16 2.16 -18.13
C GLU A 154 -1.23 1.68 -19.12
N PRO A 155 -1.51 0.37 -19.19
CA PRO A 155 -2.64 -0.13 -19.96
C PRO A 155 -3.96 0.45 -19.44
N LEU A 156 -4.79 0.99 -20.32
CA LEU A 156 -6.10 1.55 -19.99
C LEU A 156 -7.25 0.83 -20.71
N PRO A 157 -8.41 0.62 -20.05
CA PRO A 157 -9.58 0.07 -20.70
C PRO A 157 -10.25 1.09 -21.62
N SER A 158 -11.08 0.60 -22.54
CA SER A 158 -11.88 1.46 -23.43
C SER A 158 -12.69 2.50 -22.65
N GLY A 159 -12.67 3.76 -23.11
CA GLY A 159 -13.38 4.88 -22.48
C GLY A 159 -12.64 5.56 -21.33
N ILE A 160 -11.47 5.05 -20.91
CA ILE A 160 -10.59 5.67 -19.92
C ILE A 160 -9.31 6.14 -20.61
N GLY A 161 -9.05 7.44 -20.56
CA GLY A 161 -7.83 8.05 -21.11
C GLY A 161 -6.85 8.50 -20.02
N PRO A 162 -5.59 8.80 -20.37
CA PRO A 162 -4.64 9.39 -19.44
C PRO A 162 -5.20 10.64 -18.76
N GLY A 163 -4.92 10.82 -17.46
CA GLY A 163 -5.47 11.92 -16.67
C GLY A 163 -6.87 11.66 -16.10
N THR A 164 -7.59 10.62 -16.55
CA THR A 164 -8.94 10.31 -16.04
C THR A 164 -8.89 9.96 -14.55
N PRO A 165 -9.72 10.57 -13.68
CA PRO A 165 -9.81 10.18 -12.28
C PRO A 165 -10.33 8.75 -12.13
N VAL A 166 -9.63 7.92 -11.36
CA VAL A 166 -9.97 6.52 -11.09
C VAL A 166 -9.68 6.16 -9.63
N LEU A 167 -10.30 5.08 -9.16
CA LEU A 167 -9.84 4.36 -7.98
C LEU A 167 -8.97 3.19 -8.41
N SER A 168 -7.75 3.12 -7.91
CA SER A 168 -6.89 1.94 -8.06
C SER A 168 -7.02 1.06 -6.82
N VAL A 169 -7.35 -0.21 -7.02
CA VAL A 169 -7.51 -1.19 -5.94
C VAL A 169 -6.20 -1.90 -5.68
N HIS A 170 -5.81 -1.93 -4.42
CA HIS A 170 -4.64 -2.62 -3.91
C HIS A 170 -5.07 -3.71 -2.93
N ILE A 171 -4.35 -4.82 -2.92
CA ILE A 171 -4.65 -6.00 -2.10
C ILE A 171 -3.58 -6.13 -1.01
N PRO A 172 -3.87 -5.71 0.23
CA PRO A 172 -3.01 -5.99 1.36
C PRO A 172 -2.70 -7.48 1.52
N SER A 173 -1.52 -7.81 2.06
CA SER A 173 -1.11 -9.21 2.30
C SER A 173 -2.00 -9.95 3.30
N ASP A 174 -2.66 -9.21 4.18
CA ASP A 174 -3.62 -9.68 5.17
C ASP A 174 -5.09 -9.62 4.67
N ALA A 175 -5.30 -9.37 3.38
CA ALA A 175 -6.64 -9.28 2.82
C ALA A 175 -7.37 -10.64 2.86
N ARG A 176 -8.61 -10.62 3.37
CA ARG A 176 -9.57 -11.73 3.28
C ARG A 176 -10.27 -11.66 1.93
N LEU A 177 -9.92 -12.57 1.02
CA LEU A 177 -10.54 -12.67 -0.31
C LEU A 177 -11.72 -13.66 -0.30
N SER A 178 -12.76 -13.36 0.47
CA SER A 178 -13.96 -14.20 0.64
C SER A 178 -15.23 -13.50 0.12
N ASP A 179 -16.32 -14.27 -0.04
CA ASP A 179 -17.59 -13.77 -0.60
C ASP A 179 -18.27 -12.69 0.25
N ASP A 180 -17.95 -12.61 1.54
CA ASP A 180 -18.41 -11.55 2.44
C ASP A 180 -17.50 -10.31 2.40
N ALA A 181 -16.18 -10.54 2.47
CA ALA A 181 -15.21 -9.48 2.68
C ALA A 181 -15.00 -8.61 1.42
N LEU A 182 -15.05 -9.21 0.23
CA LEU A 182 -14.85 -8.48 -1.03
C LEU A 182 -16.03 -7.53 -1.33
N PRO A 183 -17.30 -7.98 -1.38
CA PRO A 183 -18.43 -7.06 -1.56
C PRO A 183 -18.51 -6.00 -0.47
N GLY A 184 -18.24 -6.36 0.79
CA GLY A 184 -18.22 -5.41 1.90
C GLY A 184 -17.18 -4.30 1.71
N SER A 185 -15.99 -4.65 1.20
CA SER A 185 -14.93 -3.68 0.91
C SER A 185 -15.28 -2.72 -0.23
N TYR A 186 -15.88 -3.22 -1.31
CA TYR A 186 -16.36 -2.36 -2.40
C TYR A 186 -17.52 -1.46 -1.96
N GLY A 187 -18.49 -1.98 -1.20
CA GLY A 187 -19.60 -1.19 -0.68
C GLY A 187 -19.12 -0.04 0.23
N GLN A 188 -18.15 -0.32 1.11
CA GLN A 188 -17.53 0.72 1.93
C GLN A 188 -16.79 1.76 1.08
N ALA A 189 -16.16 1.36 -0.03
CA ALA A 189 -15.53 2.32 -0.95
C ALA A 189 -16.57 3.23 -1.61
N ASP A 190 -17.68 2.67 -2.09
CA ASP A 190 -18.76 3.45 -2.69
C ASP A 190 -19.33 4.47 -1.71
N GLU A 191 -19.64 4.05 -0.47
CA GLU A 191 -20.12 4.93 0.60
C GLU A 191 -19.10 6.01 0.98
N PHE A 192 -17.83 5.62 1.16
CA PHE A 192 -16.76 6.53 1.55
C PHE A 192 -16.53 7.61 0.51
N PHE A 193 -16.43 7.26 -0.77
CA PHE A 193 -16.20 8.24 -1.83
C PHE A 193 -17.46 9.04 -2.16
N ALA A 194 -18.67 8.50 -1.96
CA ALA A 194 -19.89 9.30 -2.05
C ALA A 194 -19.91 10.42 -0.99
N LEU A 195 -19.52 10.11 0.24
CA LEU A 195 -19.53 11.07 1.36
C LEU A 195 -18.33 12.03 1.35
N HIS A 196 -17.11 11.51 1.20
CA HIS A 196 -15.86 12.29 1.34
C HIS A 196 -15.23 12.68 0.00
N GLY A 197 -15.68 12.10 -1.12
CA GLY A 197 -15.19 12.41 -2.46
C GLY A 197 -15.19 13.89 -2.83
N PRO A 198 -16.22 14.70 -2.48
CA PRO A 198 -16.20 16.15 -2.75
C PRO A 198 -15.00 16.88 -2.15
N ALA A 199 -14.47 16.42 -1.01
CA ALA A 199 -13.28 16.99 -0.37
C ALA A 199 -11.96 16.37 -0.88
N LEU A 200 -11.98 15.09 -1.24
CA LEU A 200 -10.78 14.31 -1.61
C LEU A 200 -10.46 14.36 -3.11
N CYS A 201 -11.48 14.34 -3.95
CA CYS A 201 -11.38 14.11 -5.39
C CYS A 201 -11.35 15.43 -6.18
N LYS A 202 -10.25 16.18 -6.03
CA LYS A 202 -10.06 17.51 -6.65
C LYS A 202 -10.23 17.55 -8.19
N SER A 203 -10.06 16.42 -8.87
CA SER A 203 -10.14 16.31 -10.33
C SER A 203 -11.47 15.72 -10.81
N GLY A 204 -12.46 15.65 -9.93
CA GLY A 204 -13.76 15.02 -10.18
C GLY A 204 -13.85 13.62 -9.61
N MET A 205 -15.08 13.11 -9.49
CA MET A 205 -15.34 11.76 -8.98
C MET A 205 -14.68 10.69 -9.87
N PRO A 206 -14.21 9.58 -9.27
CA PRO A 206 -13.60 8.49 -10.03
C PRO A 206 -14.57 7.91 -11.07
N ARG A 207 -14.07 7.72 -12.29
CA ARG A 207 -14.86 7.19 -13.43
C ARG A 207 -14.76 5.69 -13.62
N ALA A 208 -13.79 5.06 -12.97
CA ALA A 208 -13.60 3.61 -12.99
C ALA A 208 -12.87 3.15 -11.73
N VAL A 209 -13.04 1.86 -11.42
CA VAL A 209 -12.27 1.14 -10.41
C VAL A 209 -11.37 0.16 -11.15
N LEU A 210 -10.05 0.36 -11.06
CA LEU A 210 -9.03 -0.39 -11.79
C LEU A 210 -8.15 -1.18 -10.82
N CYS A 211 -7.58 -2.29 -11.28
CA CYS A 211 -6.59 -3.04 -10.53
C CYS A 211 -5.54 -3.61 -11.48
N GLY A 212 -4.26 -3.35 -11.21
CA GLY A 212 -3.13 -3.98 -11.88
C GLY A 212 -2.40 -4.89 -10.90
N THR A 213 -2.44 -6.21 -11.12
CA THR A 213 -1.86 -7.17 -10.17
C THR A 213 -1.58 -8.54 -10.80
N TRP A 214 -0.59 -9.25 -10.26
CA TRP A 214 -0.31 -10.64 -10.63
C TRP A 214 -1.47 -11.58 -10.29
N LEU A 215 -2.34 -11.21 -9.34
CA LEU A 215 -3.53 -11.98 -8.97
C LEU A 215 -4.57 -12.04 -10.10
N LEU A 216 -4.53 -11.08 -11.03
CA LEU A 216 -5.39 -11.00 -12.20
C LEU A 216 -4.74 -11.57 -13.47
N SER A 217 -3.56 -12.19 -13.35
CA SER A 217 -2.90 -12.84 -14.48
C SER A 217 -3.81 -13.91 -15.12
N PRO A 218 -4.00 -13.86 -16.45
CA PRO A 218 -4.70 -14.94 -17.17
C PRO A 218 -4.03 -16.31 -16.99
N ALA A 219 -2.70 -16.36 -16.95
CA ALA A 219 -1.95 -17.60 -16.73
C ALA A 219 -2.18 -18.16 -15.32
N LEU A 220 -2.24 -17.29 -14.31
CA LEU A 220 -2.54 -17.70 -12.94
C LEU A 220 -3.93 -18.32 -12.82
N ARG A 221 -4.93 -17.76 -13.52
CA ARG A 221 -6.32 -18.22 -13.44
C ARG A 221 -6.49 -19.70 -13.79
N ALA A 222 -5.69 -20.22 -14.71
CA ALA A 222 -5.70 -21.64 -15.09
C ALA A 222 -5.13 -22.57 -14.00
N LEU A 223 -4.36 -22.03 -13.05
CA LEU A 223 -3.68 -22.79 -11.99
C LEU A 223 -4.46 -22.80 -10.67
N LEU A 224 -5.49 -21.98 -10.54
CA LEU A 224 -6.22 -21.77 -9.31
C LEU A 224 -7.43 -22.70 -9.19
N SER A 225 -7.69 -23.19 -7.98
CA SER A 225 -8.99 -23.78 -7.66
C SER A 225 -10.09 -22.74 -7.86
N PRO A 226 -11.27 -23.11 -8.42
CA PRO A 226 -12.41 -22.21 -8.53
C PRO A 226 -12.79 -21.55 -7.21
N ASP A 227 -12.64 -22.25 -6.08
CA ASP A 227 -13.03 -21.78 -4.75
C ASP A 227 -11.96 -20.96 -4.02
N SER A 228 -10.77 -20.81 -4.62
CA SER A 228 -9.68 -20.02 -4.04
C SER A 228 -10.06 -18.55 -3.91
N GLY A 229 -9.51 -17.87 -2.91
CA GLY A 229 -9.79 -16.44 -2.71
C GLY A 229 -9.34 -15.57 -3.89
N ILE A 230 -8.22 -15.91 -4.54
CA ILE A 230 -7.76 -15.22 -5.75
C ILE A 230 -8.77 -15.40 -6.90
N SER A 231 -9.32 -16.61 -7.06
CA SER A 231 -10.39 -16.85 -8.04
C SER A 231 -11.65 -16.04 -7.74
N ARG A 232 -12.02 -15.86 -6.46
CA ARG A 232 -13.15 -15.02 -6.04
C ARG A 232 -12.91 -13.56 -6.40
N PHE A 233 -11.77 -13.00 -5.98
CA PHE A 233 -11.36 -11.64 -6.34
C PHE A 233 -11.35 -11.41 -7.86
N GLY A 234 -10.77 -12.34 -8.62
CA GLY A 234 -10.72 -12.24 -10.08
C GLY A 234 -12.08 -12.26 -10.79
N ARG A 235 -13.14 -12.76 -10.14
CA ARG A 235 -14.50 -12.72 -10.71
C ARG A 235 -15.09 -11.32 -10.72
N ASP A 236 -14.59 -10.40 -9.91
CA ASP A 236 -15.10 -9.03 -9.81
C ASP A 236 -14.57 -8.12 -10.91
N TYR A 237 -13.63 -8.60 -11.74
CA TYR A 237 -12.97 -7.80 -12.77
C TYR A 237 -13.17 -8.36 -14.18
N ASN A 238 -13.27 -7.45 -15.14
CA ASN A 238 -13.07 -7.73 -16.55
C ASN A 238 -11.62 -7.40 -16.90
N ILE A 239 -10.87 -8.40 -17.36
CA ILE A 239 -9.46 -8.22 -17.75
C ILE A 239 -9.40 -7.57 -19.12
N TYR A 240 -8.72 -6.44 -19.23
CA TYR A 240 -8.58 -5.68 -20.47
C TYR A 240 -7.14 -5.65 -21.01
N ALA A 241 -6.14 -5.98 -20.19
CA ALA A 241 -4.75 -6.11 -20.61
C ALA A 241 -4.00 -7.08 -19.70
N ALA A 242 -2.84 -7.55 -20.17
CA ALA A 242 -1.90 -8.36 -19.40
C ALA A 242 -0.47 -7.97 -19.78
N ASP A 243 0.43 -8.01 -18.80
CA ASP A 243 1.88 -7.97 -19.01
C ASP A 243 2.42 -9.36 -18.68
N THR A 244 2.67 -10.14 -19.73
CA THR A 244 3.10 -11.53 -19.61
C THR A 244 4.53 -11.69 -19.11
N ASP A 245 5.33 -10.62 -19.10
CA ASP A 245 6.74 -10.64 -18.69
C ASP A 245 6.95 -10.10 -17.27
N SER A 246 5.88 -9.61 -16.62
CA SER A 246 5.95 -9.08 -15.26
C SER A 246 6.44 -10.10 -14.25
N GLU A 247 7.59 -9.82 -13.63
CA GLU A 247 8.20 -10.67 -12.59
C GLU A 247 7.64 -10.40 -11.18
N SER A 248 6.64 -9.52 -11.05
CA SER A 248 6.16 -9.01 -9.76
C SER A 248 5.69 -10.12 -8.81
N PHE A 249 5.15 -11.21 -9.34
CA PHE A 249 4.70 -12.37 -8.55
C PHE A 249 5.82 -13.00 -7.72
N TYR A 250 7.10 -12.93 -8.15
CA TYR A 250 8.21 -13.49 -7.37
C TYR A 250 8.34 -12.85 -5.99
N LEU A 251 8.22 -11.52 -5.94
CA LEU A 251 8.31 -10.80 -4.67
C LEU A 251 7.18 -11.21 -3.73
N TRP A 252 5.95 -11.26 -4.25
CA TRP A 252 4.75 -11.44 -3.43
C TRP A 252 4.45 -12.90 -3.07
N LEU A 253 4.71 -13.85 -3.97
CA LEU A 253 4.44 -15.28 -3.73
C LEU A 253 5.63 -16.03 -3.10
N PHE A 254 6.86 -15.63 -3.44
CA PHE A 254 8.09 -16.35 -3.07
C PHE A 254 9.06 -15.54 -2.20
N GLY A 255 8.72 -14.28 -1.90
CA GLY A 255 9.58 -13.37 -1.13
C GLY A 255 10.79 -12.85 -1.91
N GLY A 256 10.77 -12.95 -3.23
CA GLY A 256 11.85 -12.54 -4.14
C GLY A 256 12.17 -13.57 -5.22
N LYS A 257 12.84 -13.13 -6.28
CA LYS A 257 13.29 -14.01 -7.37
C LYS A 257 14.46 -14.89 -6.88
N LYS A 258 14.38 -16.19 -7.15
CA LYS A 258 15.38 -17.20 -6.79
C LYS A 258 15.50 -18.22 -7.93
N PRO A 259 16.59 -19.00 -8.00
CA PRO A 259 16.64 -20.17 -8.86
C PRO A 259 15.41 -21.06 -8.64
N LEU A 260 14.85 -21.62 -9.71
CA LEU A 260 13.59 -22.36 -9.70
C LEU A 260 13.55 -23.50 -8.66
N ALA A 261 14.67 -24.21 -8.50
CA ALA A 261 14.84 -25.28 -7.53
C ALA A 261 14.75 -24.81 -6.05
N LEU A 262 14.90 -23.52 -5.79
CA LEU A 262 14.89 -22.91 -4.46
C LEU A 262 13.59 -22.15 -4.14
N LEU A 263 12.60 -22.16 -5.06
CA LEU A 263 11.31 -21.55 -4.77
C LEU A 263 10.59 -22.36 -3.68
N PRO A 264 10.02 -21.70 -2.65
CA PRO A 264 9.28 -22.41 -1.62
C PRO A 264 8.02 -23.06 -2.22
N ARG A 265 7.63 -24.22 -1.66
CA ARG A 265 6.53 -25.07 -2.13
C ARG A 265 5.55 -25.44 -1.01
N GLN A 266 5.42 -24.56 -0.02
CA GLN A 266 4.67 -24.80 1.21
C GLN A 266 3.16 -24.75 0.95
N THR A 267 2.70 -23.85 0.08
CA THR A 267 1.28 -23.71 -0.28
C THR A 267 0.94 -24.39 -1.61
N SER A 268 -0.34 -24.69 -1.82
CA SER A 268 -0.84 -25.22 -3.11
C SER A 268 -0.52 -24.27 -4.26
N LEU A 269 -0.69 -22.95 -4.03
CA LEU A 269 -0.39 -21.91 -5.01
C LEU A 269 1.09 -21.89 -5.39
N GLN A 270 1.98 -21.95 -4.39
CA GLN A 270 3.41 -22.03 -4.63
C GLN A 270 3.81 -23.26 -5.45
N ARG A 271 3.23 -24.43 -5.14
CA ARG A 271 3.47 -25.66 -5.91
C ARG A 271 2.98 -25.56 -7.35
N ALA A 272 1.77 -25.04 -7.56
CA ALA A 272 1.18 -24.90 -8.88
C ALA A 272 1.97 -23.93 -9.76
N VAL A 273 2.34 -22.77 -9.22
CA VAL A 273 3.16 -21.77 -9.94
C VAL A 273 4.55 -22.33 -10.22
N ALA A 274 5.22 -22.97 -9.27
CA ALA A 274 6.54 -23.54 -9.50
C ALA A 274 6.52 -24.63 -10.59
N ALA A 275 5.51 -25.50 -10.61
CA ALA A 275 5.33 -26.50 -11.66
C ALA A 275 5.09 -25.88 -13.04
N HIS A 276 4.32 -24.78 -13.11
CA HIS A 276 4.10 -24.03 -14.35
C HIS A 276 5.40 -23.41 -14.88
N LEU A 277 6.23 -22.85 -14.00
CA LEU A 277 7.55 -22.32 -14.36
C LEU A 277 8.51 -23.41 -14.84
N GLU A 278 8.47 -24.61 -14.26
CA GLU A 278 9.27 -25.77 -14.69
C GLU A 278 8.95 -26.22 -16.13
N GLN A 279 7.73 -25.97 -16.58
CA GLN A 279 7.29 -26.26 -17.95
C GLN A 279 7.61 -25.12 -18.93
N GLY A 280 8.35 -24.09 -18.49
CA GLY A 280 8.67 -22.90 -19.29
C GLY A 280 7.55 -21.87 -19.34
N GLY A 281 6.47 -22.08 -18.56
CA GLY A 281 5.40 -21.11 -18.43
C GLY A 281 5.82 -19.88 -17.64
N TYR A 282 5.03 -18.81 -17.73
CA TYR A 282 5.21 -17.60 -16.95
C TYR A 282 3.88 -17.12 -16.37
N ILE A 283 3.93 -16.35 -15.28
CA ILE A 283 2.73 -15.82 -14.61
C ILE A 283 2.39 -14.42 -15.12
N GLY A 284 3.32 -13.48 -15.10
CA GLY A 284 3.03 -12.11 -15.50
C GLY A 284 2.01 -11.42 -14.58
N SER A 285 1.32 -10.42 -15.11
CA SER A 285 0.28 -9.67 -14.41
C SER A 285 -0.91 -9.34 -15.30
N GLY A 286 -2.06 -9.06 -14.68
CA GLY A 286 -3.28 -8.67 -15.37
C GLY A 286 -3.76 -7.30 -14.92
N TYR A 287 -4.45 -6.62 -15.82
CA TYR A 287 -5.09 -5.32 -15.59
C TYR A 287 -6.60 -5.48 -15.77
N GLY A 288 -7.34 -5.19 -14.70
CA GLY A 288 -8.78 -5.37 -14.63
C GLY A 288 -9.51 -4.07 -14.35
N ILE A 289 -10.69 -3.93 -14.96
CA ILE A 289 -11.70 -2.95 -14.56
C ILE A 289 -12.79 -3.69 -13.77
N LYS A 290 -13.19 -3.15 -12.61
CA LYS A 290 -14.24 -3.74 -11.80
C LYS A 290 -15.56 -3.78 -12.58
N LYS A 291 -16.29 -4.90 -12.46
CA LYS A 291 -17.64 -5.08 -12.99
C LYS A 291 -18.67 -4.23 -12.25
#